data_AF-A0A7V4P827-F1
#
_entry.id   AF-A0A7V4P827-F1
#
_cell.length_a   1.000
_cell.length_b   1.000
_cell.length_c   1.000
_cell.angle_alpha   90.00
_cell.angle_beta   90.00
_cell.angle_gamma   90.00
#
_symmetry.space_group_name_H-M   'P 1'
#
loop_
_entity.id
_entity.type
_entity.pdbx_description
1 polymer ?
#
loop_
_entity_poly.entity_id
_entity_poly.type
_entity_poly.pdbx_seq_one_letter_code
_entity_poly.pdbx_strand_id
1 'polypeptide(L)'
;MRAARWLLVGLFAATAARAQQPPAVVPPPGAATTVQLPTFSVFTVQTTVSVPDRGAAYLGGISRGREGATARGAGPLALRGLGSERGTSGASVHATITDHRALDAAVLAAAAAKRTAPDKSLAKAAELVRHVEAAPVTSVAAIRAEKAADAAEVAHDAAEYFAKAEQAAQQGKAGVARIYYQMALRRDPAALKTVVAARLAALAATRPGTAGAASPWEAR
;
A
#
# COMPACT_ATOMS: atom_id res chain seq x y z
N MET A 1 -49.67 23.09 -80.31
CA MET A 1 -48.88 22.37 -81.33
C MET A 1 -47.99 21.35 -80.62
N ARG A 2 -48.06 20.07 -81.05
CA ARG A 2 -47.06 18.97 -81.04
C ARG A 2 -45.86 19.11 -80.07
N ALA A 3 -45.41 18.11 -79.30
CA ALA A 3 -45.52 16.66 -79.39
C ALA A 3 -45.10 15.99 -78.06
N ALA A 4 -45.59 14.79 -77.84
CA ALA A 4 -45.05 13.83 -76.88
C ALA A 4 -43.72 13.23 -77.36
N ARG A 5 -42.84 12.83 -76.43
CA ARG A 5 -41.98 11.66 -76.60
C ARG A 5 -41.48 11.14 -75.25
N TRP A 6 -41.44 9.82 -75.21
CA TRP A 6 -41.31 8.94 -74.05
C TRP A 6 -39.86 8.48 -73.80
N LEU A 7 -39.66 7.98 -72.56
CA LEU A 7 -38.95 6.74 -72.14
C LEU A 7 -37.43 6.70 -71.83
N LEU A 8 -37.18 5.84 -70.81
CA LEU A 8 -35.97 5.16 -70.31
C LEU A 8 -35.08 5.95 -69.30
N VAL A 9 -35.17 5.64 -67.99
CA VAL A 9 -34.59 4.48 -67.24
C VAL A 9 -33.08 4.61 -67.04
N GLY A 10 -32.66 4.62 -65.77
CA GLY A 10 -31.26 4.60 -65.37
C GLY A 10 -31.10 4.62 -63.85
N LEU A 11 -31.26 3.45 -63.24
CA LEU A 11 -30.99 3.11 -61.85
C LEU A 11 -29.50 3.27 -61.52
N PHE A 12 -29.13 4.03 -60.49
CA PHE A 12 -27.91 3.79 -59.71
C PHE A 12 -28.11 4.20 -58.25
N ALA A 13 -27.90 3.22 -57.37
CA ALA A 13 -27.96 3.36 -55.94
C ALA A 13 -26.71 4.07 -55.40
N ALA A 14 -26.89 5.00 -54.47
CA ALA A 14 -25.85 5.49 -53.59
C ALA A 14 -26.42 5.62 -52.17
N THR A 15 -26.23 4.56 -51.39
CA THR A 15 -26.33 4.57 -49.92
C THR A 15 -25.13 5.31 -49.34
N ALA A 16 -25.36 6.40 -48.61
CA ALA A 16 -24.37 7.00 -47.73
C ALA A 16 -25.04 7.70 -46.53
N ALA A 17 -24.98 7.00 -45.39
CA ALA A 17 -24.91 7.47 -44.01
C ALA A 17 -25.55 8.84 -43.67
N ARG A 18 -26.78 8.79 -43.15
CA ARG A 18 -27.33 9.87 -42.34
C ARG A 18 -26.60 9.88 -40.99
N ALA A 19 -25.72 10.87 -40.80
CA ALA A 19 -25.06 11.12 -39.52
C ALA A 19 -26.12 11.24 -38.41
N GLN A 20 -26.07 10.33 -37.44
CA GLN A 20 -26.86 10.40 -36.22
C GLN A 20 -26.34 11.56 -35.38
N GLN A 21 -27.13 12.62 -35.31
CA GLN A 21 -26.96 13.72 -34.36
C GLN A 21 -27.16 13.14 -32.94
N PRO A 22 -26.20 13.29 -32.02
CA PRO A 22 -26.38 12.81 -30.65
C PRO A 22 -27.49 13.60 -29.95
N PRO A 23 -28.28 12.97 -29.06
CA PRO A 23 -29.35 13.66 -28.35
C PRO A 23 -28.77 14.75 -27.44
N ALA A 24 -29.35 15.94 -27.51
CA ALA A 24 -29.05 17.02 -26.59
C ALA A 24 -29.41 16.57 -25.16
N VAL A 25 -28.40 16.45 -24.30
CA VAL A 25 -28.58 16.23 -22.86
C VAL A 25 -29.18 17.51 -22.30
N VAL A 26 -30.47 17.50 -22.00
CA VAL A 26 -31.13 18.55 -21.22
C VAL A 26 -30.69 18.36 -19.76
N PRO A 27 -29.92 19.29 -19.14
CA PRO A 27 -29.61 19.19 -17.73
C PRO A 27 -30.90 19.42 -16.91
N PRO A 28 -31.20 18.60 -15.89
CA PRO A 28 -32.36 18.82 -15.04
C PRO A 28 -32.23 20.17 -14.31
N PRO A 29 -33.28 21.02 -14.28
CA PRO A 29 -33.26 22.24 -13.49
C PRO A 29 -33.22 21.89 -12.00
N GLY A 30 -32.19 22.36 -11.30
CA GLY A 30 -32.09 22.26 -9.84
C GLY A 30 -30.88 21.50 -9.29
N ALA A 31 -29.71 21.57 -9.93
CA ALA A 31 -28.47 21.15 -9.29
C ALA A 31 -28.13 22.09 -8.13
N ALA A 32 -28.74 21.84 -6.95
CA ALA A 32 -28.40 22.49 -5.70
C ALA A 32 -26.96 22.11 -5.34
N THR A 33 -26.01 22.99 -5.65
CA THR A 33 -24.63 22.87 -5.17
C THR A 33 -24.63 23.13 -3.68
N THR A 34 -24.65 22.07 -2.86
CA THR A 34 -24.50 22.19 -1.42
C THR A 34 -23.06 22.54 -1.11
N VAL A 35 -22.84 23.78 -0.68
CA VAL A 35 -21.54 24.19 -0.13
C VAL A 35 -21.40 23.48 1.22
N GLN A 36 -20.62 22.41 1.26
CA GLN A 36 -20.32 21.73 2.52
C GLN A 36 -19.29 22.55 3.29
N LEU A 37 -19.75 23.23 4.33
CA LEU A 37 -18.86 23.83 5.31
C LEU A 37 -18.42 22.75 6.33
N PRO A 38 -17.16 22.78 6.79
CA PRO A 38 -16.71 21.93 7.87
C PRO A 38 -17.53 22.18 9.14
N THR A 39 -18.14 21.13 9.68
CA THR A 39 -18.77 21.17 11.01
C THR A 39 -17.78 20.67 12.05
N PHE A 40 -17.48 21.49 13.06
CA PHE A 40 -16.62 21.10 14.18
C PHE A 40 -17.46 20.83 15.43
N SER A 41 -17.17 19.73 16.13
CA SER A 41 -17.73 19.45 17.47
C SER A 41 -16.62 19.61 18.51
N VAL A 42 -16.77 20.56 19.42
CA VAL A 42 -15.77 20.84 20.47
C VAL A 42 -16.35 20.50 21.84
N PHE A 43 -15.60 19.75 22.64
CA PHE A 43 -15.88 19.50 24.04
C PHE A 43 -14.70 20.02 24.87
N THR A 44 -14.98 20.94 25.80
CA THR A 44 -13.96 21.61 26.63
C THR A 44 -14.30 21.43 28.10
N VAL A 45 -13.30 21.10 28.91
CA VAL A 45 -13.41 21.05 30.37
C VAL A 45 -12.44 22.06 30.97
N GLN A 46 -12.96 23.07 31.66
CA GLN A 46 -12.18 24.10 32.36
C GLN A 46 -12.42 23.97 33.86
N THR A 47 -11.61 23.17 34.54
CA THR A 47 -11.72 22.94 35.97
C THR A 47 -10.32 22.88 36.59
N THR A 48 -10.25 23.14 37.90
CA THR A 48 -9.02 23.00 38.68
C THR A 48 -9.17 21.79 39.57
N VAL A 49 -8.23 20.85 39.50
CA VAL A 49 -8.20 19.64 40.32
C VAL A 49 -6.87 19.51 41.04
N SER A 50 -6.90 19.06 42.29
CA SER A 50 -5.70 18.63 43.00
C SER A 50 -5.42 17.17 42.63
N VAL A 51 -4.26 16.90 42.04
CA VAL A 51 -3.83 15.57 41.61
C VAL A 51 -2.61 15.16 42.44
N PRO A 52 -2.59 13.96 43.04
CA PRO A 52 -1.42 13.50 43.77
C PRO A 52 -0.24 13.25 42.82
N ASP A 53 0.97 13.18 43.36
CA ASP A 53 2.19 12.90 42.59
C ASP A 53 2.09 11.53 41.92
N ARG A 54 2.20 11.48 40.58
CA ARG A 54 1.94 10.29 39.74
C ARG A 54 0.48 9.81 39.77
N GLY A 55 -0.41 10.68 40.22
CA GLY A 55 -1.85 10.45 40.23
C GLY A 55 -2.50 10.77 38.89
N ALA A 56 -3.71 10.24 38.75
CA ALA A 56 -4.64 10.64 37.71
C ALA A 56 -5.94 11.14 38.35
N ALA A 57 -6.55 12.16 37.74
CA ALA A 57 -7.89 12.63 38.07
C ALA A 57 -8.78 12.60 36.83
N TYR A 58 -9.99 12.08 36.98
CA TYR A 58 -11.00 12.13 35.92
C TYR A 58 -11.73 13.47 35.99
N LEU A 59 -11.66 14.25 34.92
CA LEU A 59 -12.26 15.59 34.86
C LEU A 59 -13.74 15.55 34.48
N GLY A 60 -14.22 14.42 33.95
CA GLY A 60 -15.61 14.23 33.54
C GLY A 60 -15.74 13.84 32.07
N GLY A 61 -16.98 13.64 31.63
CA GLY A 61 -17.28 13.24 30.26
C GLY A 61 -18.76 13.31 29.94
N ILE A 62 -19.07 13.19 28.65
CA ILE A 62 -20.41 13.16 28.09
C ILE A 62 -20.69 11.79 27.47
N SER A 63 -21.86 11.24 27.79
CA SER A 63 -22.38 10.01 27.19
C SER A 63 -23.68 10.34 26.46
N ARG A 64 -23.75 10.02 25.18
CA ARG A 64 -24.90 10.31 24.30
C ARG A 64 -25.43 9.00 23.76
N GLY A 65 -26.74 8.80 23.86
CA GLY A 65 -27.46 7.71 23.22
C GLY A 65 -28.58 8.31 22.37
N ARG A 66 -28.70 7.88 21.12
CA ARG A 66 -29.80 8.22 20.22
C ARG A 66 -30.40 6.93 19.71
N GLU A 67 -31.72 6.79 19.82
CA GLU A 67 -32.46 5.70 19.21
C GLU A 67 -33.50 6.31 18.28
N GLY A 68 -33.63 5.73 17.09
CA GLY A 68 -34.52 6.21 16.05
C GLY A 68 -35.22 5.03 15.40
N ALA A 69 -36.55 5.07 15.36
CA ALA A 69 -37.36 4.16 14.57
C ALA A 69 -38.15 4.98 13.56
N THR A 70 -38.14 4.55 12.30
CA THR A 70 -38.99 5.10 11.25
C THR A 70 -39.80 3.95 10.68
N ALA A 71 -41.11 4.13 10.51
CA ALA A 71 -41.97 3.17 9.85
C ALA A 71 -42.69 3.88 8.70
N ARG A 72 -42.66 3.30 7.50
CA ARG A 72 -43.40 3.80 6.33
C ARG A 72 -44.29 2.68 5.79
N GLY A 73 -45.58 2.96 5.65
CA GLY A 73 -46.60 2.00 5.25
C GLY A 73 -47.50 1.56 6.42
N ALA A 74 -48.49 0.73 6.13
CA ALA A 74 -49.46 0.24 7.12
C ALA A 74 -49.49 -1.30 7.10
N GLY A 75 -49.60 -1.90 8.29
CA GLY A 75 -49.69 -3.36 8.44
C GLY A 75 -48.34 -4.08 8.33
N PRO A 76 -48.35 -5.42 8.17
CA PRO A 76 -47.15 -6.25 8.21
C PRO A 76 -46.16 -6.01 7.05
N LEU A 77 -46.55 -5.23 6.04
CA LEU A 77 -45.70 -4.83 4.91
C LEU A 77 -45.02 -3.46 5.14
N ALA A 78 -45.15 -2.86 6.33
CA ALA A 78 -44.52 -1.59 6.64
C ALA A 78 -42.98 -1.71 6.64
N LEU A 79 -42.33 -0.81 5.91
CA LEU A 79 -40.88 -0.67 5.88
C LEU A 79 -40.45 -0.02 7.19
N ARG A 80 -39.68 -0.74 8.02
CA ARG A 80 -39.15 -0.24 9.30
C ARG A 80 -37.65 0.02 9.20
N GLY A 81 -37.24 1.24 9.44
CA GLY A 81 -35.84 1.61 9.72
C GLY A 81 -35.63 1.71 11.22
N LEU A 82 -34.62 1.00 11.75
CA LEU A 82 -34.16 1.12 13.12
C LEU A 82 -32.71 1.63 13.09
N GLY A 83 -32.42 2.63 13.93
CA GLY A 83 -31.07 3.14 14.13
C GLY A 83 -30.83 3.37 15.62
N SER A 84 -29.63 3.04 16.07
CA SER A 84 -29.14 3.45 17.39
C SER A 84 -27.73 3.99 17.25
N GLU A 85 -27.43 5.04 18.00
CA GLU A 85 -26.11 5.64 18.12
C GLU A 85 -25.79 5.75 19.61
N ARG A 86 -24.60 5.31 20.02
CA ARG A 86 -24.09 5.53 21.37
C ARG A 86 -22.68 6.07 21.25
N GLY A 87 -22.38 7.13 21.98
CA GLY A 87 -21.06 7.75 22.00
C GLY A 87 -20.71 8.19 23.42
N THR A 88 -19.46 7.99 23.80
CA THR A 88 -18.92 8.47 25.06
C THR A 88 -17.66 9.30 24.77
N SER A 89 -17.45 10.35 25.55
CA SER A 89 -16.26 11.20 25.47
C SER A 89 -15.91 11.65 26.87
N GLY A 90 -14.66 11.56 27.29
CA GLY A 90 -14.22 11.94 28.62
C GLY A 90 -12.84 12.57 28.62
N ALA A 91 -12.53 13.31 29.68
CA ALA A 91 -11.25 13.98 29.89
C ALA A 91 -10.64 13.53 31.23
N SER A 92 -9.34 13.28 31.23
CA SER A 92 -8.55 12.97 32.42
C SER A 92 -7.23 13.72 32.39
N VAL A 93 -6.68 13.98 33.57
CA VAL A 93 -5.37 14.61 33.74
C VAL A 93 -4.49 13.68 34.55
N HIS A 94 -3.24 13.56 34.12
CA HIS A 94 -2.19 12.86 34.84
C HIS A 94 -1.08 13.84 35.18
N ALA A 95 -0.62 13.82 36.42
CA ALA A 95 0.46 14.68 36.89
C ALA A 95 1.70 13.86 37.19
N THR A 96 2.83 14.22 36.56
CA THR A 96 4.14 13.64 36.86
C THR A 96 5.09 14.75 37.29
N ILE A 97 5.53 14.73 38.55
CA ILE A 97 6.61 15.61 39.00
C ILE A 97 7.95 14.98 38.60
N THR A 98 8.75 15.75 37.88
CA THR A 98 10.07 15.32 37.43
C THR A 98 11.14 15.94 38.32
N ASP A 99 11.94 15.10 39.00
CA ASP A 99 13.13 15.58 39.70
C ASP A 99 14.28 15.77 38.71
N HIS A 100 14.55 17.04 38.41
CA HIS A 100 15.62 17.41 37.48
C HIS A 100 17.01 17.02 37.96
N ARG A 101 17.27 17.00 39.29
CA ARG A 101 18.58 16.60 39.81
C ARG A 101 18.83 15.11 39.64
N ALA A 102 17.80 14.30 39.88
CA ALA A 102 17.88 12.87 39.64
C ALA A 102 18.08 12.55 38.16
N LEU A 103 17.40 13.28 37.26
CA LEU A 103 17.61 13.14 35.81
C LEU A 103 19.02 13.53 35.39
N ASP A 104 19.54 14.67 35.86
CA ASP A 104 20.89 15.10 35.54
C ASP A 104 21.94 14.10 36.02
N ALA A 105 21.78 13.57 37.24
CA ALA A 105 22.63 12.51 37.76
C ALA A 105 22.57 11.24 36.90
N ALA A 106 21.36 10.84 36.46
CA ALA A 106 21.18 9.69 35.58
C ALA A 106 21.81 9.91 34.20
N VAL A 107 21.68 11.11 33.62
CA VAL A 107 22.31 11.48 32.34
C VAL A 107 23.82 11.49 32.46
N LEU A 108 24.38 12.02 33.55
CA LEU A 108 25.82 12.00 33.81
C LEU A 108 26.35 10.58 34.01
N ALA A 109 25.62 9.73 34.75
CA ALA A 109 25.97 8.32 34.93
C ALA A 109 25.93 7.55 33.60
N ALA A 110 24.89 7.78 32.78
CA ALA A 110 24.77 7.17 31.45
C ALA A 110 25.88 7.66 30.51
N ALA A 111 26.24 8.94 30.55
CA ALA A 111 27.36 9.49 29.79
C ALA A 111 28.70 8.89 30.24
N ALA A 112 28.92 8.74 31.55
CA ALA A 112 30.11 8.10 32.09
C ALA A 112 30.22 6.62 31.62
N ALA A 113 29.11 5.87 31.66
CA ALA A 113 29.06 4.49 31.18
C ALA A 113 29.31 4.39 29.66
N LYS A 114 28.81 5.34 28.87
CA LYS A 114 29.10 5.40 27.43
C LYS A 114 30.55 5.73 27.11
N ARG A 115 31.24 6.51 27.95
CA ARG A 115 32.67 6.82 27.77
C ARG A 115 33.57 5.61 28.03
N THR A 116 33.18 4.72 28.93
CA THR A 116 33.97 3.51 29.25
C THR A 116 33.66 2.34 28.31
N ALA A 117 32.50 2.33 27.67
CA ALA A 117 32.17 1.35 26.66
C ALA A 117 32.95 1.63 25.36
N PRO A 118 33.57 0.61 24.74
CA PRO A 118 34.21 0.78 23.44
C PRO A 118 33.17 1.17 22.40
N ASP A 119 33.34 2.36 21.82
CA ASP A 119 32.43 2.86 20.79
C ASP A 119 32.64 2.08 19.49
N LYS A 120 31.72 1.17 19.20
CA LYS A 120 31.71 0.35 17.99
C LYS A 120 31.72 1.21 16.72
N SER A 121 31.19 2.43 16.78
CA SER A 121 31.19 3.35 15.64
C SER A 121 32.60 3.89 15.38
N LEU A 122 33.36 4.22 16.42
CA LEU A 122 34.75 4.65 16.31
C LEU A 122 35.65 3.49 15.86
N ALA A 123 35.42 2.28 16.37
CA ALA A 123 36.16 1.09 15.93
C ALA A 123 35.93 0.81 14.43
N LYS A 124 34.68 0.89 13.98
CA LYS A 124 34.32 0.74 12.56
C LYS A 124 34.88 1.87 11.70
N ALA A 125 34.87 3.11 12.19
CA ALA A 125 35.47 4.25 11.50
C ALA A 125 36.98 4.06 11.33
N ALA A 126 37.68 3.61 12.37
CA ALA A 126 39.13 3.31 12.30
C ALA A 126 39.45 2.15 11.34
N GLU A 127 38.55 1.17 11.20
CA GLU A 127 38.68 0.11 10.20
C GLU A 127 38.47 0.64 8.78
N LEU A 128 37.43 1.46 8.56
CA LEU A 128 37.16 2.10 7.27
C LEU A 128 38.32 2.99 6.82
N VAL A 129 38.89 3.80 7.72
CA VAL A 129 40.06 4.65 7.42
C VAL A 129 41.24 3.79 6.97
N ARG A 130 41.53 2.68 7.67
CA ARG A 130 42.59 1.75 7.25
C ARG A 130 42.35 1.15 5.87
N HIS A 131 41.10 0.81 5.53
CA HIS A 131 40.76 0.31 4.20
C HIS A 131 40.90 1.37 3.11
N VAL A 132 40.57 2.63 3.39
CA VAL A 132 40.74 3.73 2.45
C VAL A 132 42.22 4.05 2.21
N GLU A 133 43.04 4.04 3.25
CA GLU A 133 44.49 4.28 3.14
C GLU A 133 45.24 3.14 2.45
N ALA A 134 44.77 1.89 2.59
CA ALA A 134 45.41 0.72 1.97
C ALA A 134 44.97 0.47 0.51
N ALA A 135 43.89 1.11 0.03
CA ALA A 135 43.41 0.90 -1.33
C ALA A 135 44.20 1.75 -2.34
N PRO A 136 44.83 1.14 -3.37
CA PRO A 136 45.51 1.90 -4.41
C PRO A 136 44.50 2.74 -5.20
N VAL A 137 44.80 4.02 -5.41
CA VAL A 137 43.94 4.94 -6.17
C VAL A 137 44.01 4.57 -7.65
N THR A 138 43.07 3.74 -8.11
CA THR A 138 42.89 3.42 -9.54
C THR A 138 42.07 4.51 -10.24
N SER A 139 42.29 4.68 -11.55
CA SER A 139 41.53 5.67 -12.33
C SER A 139 40.04 5.30 -12.37
N VAL A 140 39.16 6.30 -12.43
CA VAL A 140 37.71 6.09 -12.53
C VAL A 140 37.33 5.21 -13.73
N ALA A 141 38.10 5.30 -14.82
CA ALA A 141 37.91 4.46 -16.00
C ALA A 141 38.18 2.98 -15.71
N ALA A 142 39.26 2.66 -14.96
CA ALA A 142 39.58 1.30 -14.55
C ALA A 142 38.50 0.72 -13.61
N ILE A 143 38.05 1.50 -12.62
CA ILE A 143 36.97 1.09 -11.69
C ILE A 143 35.66 0.82 -12.45
N ARG A 144 35.32 1.66 -13.44
CA ARG A 144 34.13 1.44 -14.27
C ARG A 144 34.25 0.20 -15.15
N ALA A 145 35.42 -0.08 -15.69
CA ALA A 145 35.68 -1.28 -16.48
C ALA A 145 35.55 -2.55 -15.63
N GLU A 146 36.14 -2.54 -14.43
CA GLU A 146 36.02 -3.64 -13.45
C GLU A 146 34.55 -3.86 -13.04
N LYS A 147 33.82 -2.79 -12.70
CA LYS A 147 32.39 -2.90 -12.35
C LYS A 147 31.53 -3.35 -13.51
N ALA A 148 31.88 -3.01 -14.75
CA ALA A 148 31.19 -3.51 -15.93
C ALA A 148 31.45 -5.01 -16.15
N ALA A 149 32.67 -5.49 -15.87
CA ALA A 149 33.01 -6.91 -15.92
C ALA A 149 32.26 -7.69 -14.82
N ASP A 150 32.30 -7.21 -13.57
CA ASP A 150 31.54 -7.79 -12.45
C ASP A 150 30.03 -7.88 -12.80
N ALA A 151 29.47 -6.81 -13.35
CA ALA A 151 28.06 -6.76 -13.74
C ALA A 151 27.73 -7.73 -14.89
N ALA A 152 28.66 -7.93 -15.83
CA ALA A 152 28.50 -8.90 -16.91
C ALA A 152 28.50 -10.34 -16.40
N GLU A 153 29.36 -10.68 -15.43
CA GLU A 153 29.37 -12.00 -14.77
C GLU A 153 28.06 -12.25 -14.01
N VAL A 154 27.62 -11.27 -13.21
CA VAL A 154 26.34 -11.31 -12.49
C VAL A 154 25.16 -11.53 -13.46
N ALA A 155 25.18 -10.85 -14.62
CA ALA A 155 24.16 -11.00 -15.65
C ALA A 155 24.19 -12.39 -16.32
N HIS A 156 25.39 -12.94 -16.55
CA HIS A 156 25.57 -14.30 -17.08
C HIS A 156 25.00 -15.35 -16.12
N ASP A 157 25.36 -15.30 -14.84
CA ASP A 157 24.83 -16.21 -13.81
C ASP A 157 23.30 -16.18 -13.76
N ALA A 158 22.72 -14.98 -13.82
CA ALA A 158 21.27 -14.79 -13.78
C ALA A 158 20.58 -15.38 -15.02
N ALA A 159 21.17 -15.24 -16.20
CA ALA A 159 20.67 -15.84 -17.44
C ALA A 159 20.73 -17.36 -17.40
N GLU A 160 21.79 -17.94 -16.83
CA GLU A 160 21.87 -19.40 -16.63
C GLU A 160 20.76 -19.92 -15.71
N TYR A 161 20.52 -19.25 -14.59
CA TYR A 161 19.45 -19.65 -13.68
C TYR A 161 18.07 -19.51 -14.33
N PHE A 162 17.87 -18.49 -15.16
CA PHE A 162 16.65 -18.35 -15.95
C PHE A 162 16.46 -19.51 -16.94
N ALA A 163 17.52 -19.89 -17.68
CA ALA A 163 17.47 -21.02 -18.61
C ALA A 163 17.16 -22.35 -17.89
N LYS A 164 17.80 -22.59 -16.73
CA LYS A 164 17.54 -23.76 -15.87
C LYS A 164 16.10 -23.77 -15.34
N ALA A 165 15.53 -22.60 -15.02
CA ALA A 165 14.14 -22.48 -14.59
C ALA A 165 13.15 -22.84 -15.71
N GLU A 166 13.38 -22.37 -16.94
CA GLU A 166 12.55 -22.68 -18.11
C GLU A 166 12.60 -24.19 -18.45
N GLN A 167 13.78 -24.81 -18.41
CA GLN A 167 13.91 -26.27 -18.57
C GLN A 167 13.15 -27.05 -17.49
N ALA A 168 13.25 -26.65 -16.24
CA ALA A 168 12.51 -27.29 -15.14
C ALA A 168 10.99 -27.10 -15.28
N ALA A 169 10.54 -25.95 -15.79
CA ALA A 169 9.14 -25.68 -16.08
C ALA A 169 8.61 -26.58 -17.21
N GLN A 170 9.38 -26.75 -18.29
CA GLN A 170 9.04 -27.65 -19.39
C GLN A 170 8.97 -29.12 -18.95
N GLN A 171 9.81 -29.53 -18.00
CA GLN A 171 9.78 -30.86 -17.39
C GLN A 171 8.63 -31.07 -16.37
N GLY A 172 7.75 -30.08 -16.18
CA GLY A 172 6.65 -30.14 -15.21
C GLY A 172 7.08 -30.04 -13.73
N LYS A 173 8.35 -29.75 -13.45
CA LYS A 173 8.89 -29.64 -12.08
C LYS A 173 8.73 -28.22 -11.54
N ALA A 174 7.48 -27.82 -11.33
CA ALA A 174 7.11 -26.45 -10.94
C ALA A 174 7.83 -25.95 -9.66
N GLY A 175 8.06 -26.82 -8.67
CA GLY A 175 8.77 -26.45 -7.44
C GLY A 175 10.23 -26.07 -7.67
N VAL A 176 10.93 -26.81 -8.54
CA VAL A 176 12.35 -26.57 -8.88
C VAL A 176 12.49 -25.33 -9.75
N ALA A 177 11.59 -25.14 -10.72
CA ALA A 177 11.54 -23.93 -11.55
C ALA A 177 11.41 -22.66 -10.69
N ARG A 178 10.59 -22.70 -9.64
CA ARG A 178 10.43 -21.58 -8.70
C ARG A 178 11.74 -21.19 -8.00
N ILE A 179 12.52 -22.18 -7.55
CA ILE A 179 13.80 -21.93 -6.88
C ILE A 179 14.78 -21.25 -7.85
N TYR A 180 14.89 -21.75 -9.07
CA TYR A 180 15.75 -21.15 -10.09
C TYR A 180 15.32 -19.73 -10.48
N TYR A 181 14.02 -19.46 -10.59
CA TYR A 181 13.53 -18.09 -10.79
C TYR A 181 13.82 -17.16 -9.59
N GLN A 182 13.74 -17.67 -8.36
CA GLN A 182 14.13 -16.89 -7.17
C GLN A 182 15.62 -16.57 -7.15
N MET A 183 16.47 -17.52 -7.57
CA MET A 183 17.92 -17.29 -7.70
C MET A 183 18.24 -16.25 -8.77
N ALA A 184 17.56 -16.31 -9.92
CA ALA A 184 17.68 -15.30 -10.97
C ALA A 184 17.24 -13.90 -10.48
N LEU A 185 16.14 -13.79 -9.73
CA LEU A 185 15.68 -12.51 -9.14
C LEU A 185 16.67 -11.94 -8.11
N ARG A 186 17.32 -12.79 -7.32
CA ARG A 186 18.27 -12.35 -6.29
C ARG A 186 19.56 -11.77 -6.90
N ARG A 187 19.92 -12.19 -8.11
CA ARG A 187 21.10 -11.71 -8.85
C ARG A 187 20.82 -10.42 -9.65
N ASP A 188 19.54 -10.06 -9.77
CA ASP A 188 18.93 -8.80 -10.26
C ASP A 188 19.60 -8.06 -11.44
N PRO A 189 19.73 -8.67 -12.64
CA PRO A 189 19.87 -7.88 -13.85
C PRO A 189 18.52 -7.21 -14.16
N ALA A 190 18.48 -5.88 -14.12
CA ALA A 190 17.27 -5.08 -14.31
C ALA A 190 16.44 -5.46 -15.57
N ALA A 191 17.09 -5.99 -16.60
CA ALA A 191 16.46 -6.45 -17.83
C ALA A 191 15.60 -7.73 -17.67
N LEU A 192 15.99 -8.69 -16.81
CA LEU A 192 15.27 -9.97 -16.65
C LEU A 192 14.28 -9.95 -15.48
N LYS A 193 14.38 -8.99 -14.56
CA LYS A 193 13.56 -8.91 -13.35
C LYS A 193 12.06 -8.96 -13.63
N THR A 194 11.60 -8.18 -14.61
CA THR A 194 10.18 -8.09 -14.98
C THR A 194 9.67 -9.40 -15.57
N VAL A 195 10.46 -10.02 -16.45
CA VAL A 195 10.14 -11.30 -17.10
C VAL A 195 10.10 -12.43 -16.08
N VAL A 196 11.11 -12.51 -15.20
CA VAL A 196 11.19 -13.55 -14.16
C VAL A 196 10.05 -13.40 -13.15
N ALA A 197 9.74 -12.17 -12.72
CA ALA A 197 8.63 -11.91 -11.80
C ALA A 197 7.28 -12.32 -12.40
N ALA A 198 7.04 -12.02 -13.68
CA ALA A 198 5.83 -12.45 -14.38
C ALA A 198 5.73 -13.98 -14.48
N ARG A 199 6.83 -14.67 -14.79
CA ARG A 199 6.90 -16.14 -14.82
C ARG A 199 6.64 -16.78 -13.46
N LEU A 200 7.19 -16.22 -12.39
CA LEU A 200 6.99 -16.71 -11.03
C LEU A 200 5.53 -16.51 -10.57
N ALA A 201 4.91 -15.38 -10.93
CA ALA A 201 3.48 -15.14 -10.66
C ALA A 201 2.58 -16.15 -11.40
N ALA A 202 2.89 -16.47 -12.66
CA ALA A 202 2.18 -17.49 -13.42
C ALA A 202 2.28 -18.87 -12.75
N LEU A 203 3.47 -19.28 -12.30
CA LEU A 203 3.66 -20.54 -11.57
C LEU A 203 2.95 -20.58 -10.21
N ALA A 204 2.78 -19.43 -9.55
CA ALA A 204 2.02 -19.33 -8.31
C ALA A 204 0.50 -19.44 -8.56
N ALA A 205 0.01 -18.94 -9.69
CA ALA A 205 -1.40 -19.03 -10.09
C ALA A 205 -1.81 -20.46 -10.50
N THR A 206 -0.89 -21.26 -11.05
CA THR A 206 -1.13 -22.68 -11.42
C THR A 206 -1.17 -23.61 -10.21
N ARG A 207 -1.07 -23.10 -8.97
CA ARG A 207 -1.29 -23.92 -7.79
C ARG A 207 -2.79 -24.20 -7.68
N PRO A 208 -3.27 -25.45 -7.88
CA PRO A 208 -4.63 -25.76 -7.46
C PRO A 208 -4.70 -25.44 -5.98
N GLY A 209 -5.66 -24.58 -5.62
CA GLY A 209 -5.89 -24.21 -4.24
C GLY A 209 -5.95 -25.46 -3.37
N THR A 210 -5.27 -25.40 -2.24
CA THR A 210 -5.69 -26.08 -1.02
C THR A 210 -7.10 -25.57 -0.68
N ALA A 211 -8.10 -26.02 -1.43
CA ALA A 211 -9.49 -25.97 -1.04
C ALA A 211 -9.64 -26.99 0.08
N GLY A 212 -9.84 -26.48 1.30
CA GLY A 212 -10.32 -27.18 2.50
C GLY A 212 -10.00 -28.67 2.61
N ALA A 213 -8.77 -29.02 2.99
CA ALA A 213 -8.57 -30.25 3.74
C ALA A 213 -9.05 -29.96 5.17
N ALA A 214 -10.33 -30.22 5.44
CA ALA A 214 -10.84 -30.33 6.80
C ALA A 214 -9.97 -31.33 7.55
N SER A 215 -9.39 -30.89 8.67
CA SER A 215 -8.57 -31.71 9.54
C SER A 215 -9.39 -32.90 10.06
N PRO A 216 -8.96 -34.16 9.87
CA PRO A 216 -9.72 -35.34 10.28
C PRO A 216 -9.70 -35.62 11.80
N TRP A 217 -9.42 -34.63 12.65
CA TRP A 217 -9.28 -34.81 14.10
C TRP A 217 -10.31 -34.05 14.96
N GLU A 218 -11.24 -33.27 14.38
CA GLU A 218 -12.25 -32.50 15.13
C GLU A 218 -13.54 -33.29 15.49
N ALA A 219 -13.52 -34.63 15.41
CA ALA A 219 -14.62 -35.46 15.92
C ALA A 219 -14.09 -36.53 16.86
N ARG A 220 -13.95 -36.19 18.15
CA ARG A 220 -13.99 -37.10 19.30
C ARG A 220 -14.19 -36.33 20.60
#